data_AF-A0A429ZVP1-F1
#
_entry.id   AF-A0A429ZVP1-F1
#
_cell.length_a   1.000
_cell.length_b   1.000
_cell.length_c   1.000
_cell.angle_alpha   90.00
_cell.angle_beta   90.00
_cell.angle_gamma   90.00
#
_symmetry.space_group_name_H-M   'P 1'
#
loop_
_entity.id
_entity.type
_entity.pdbx_description
1 polymer ?
#
loop_
_entity_poly.entity_id
_entity_poly.type
_entity_poly.pdbx_seq_one_letter_code
_entity_poly.pdbx_strand_id
1 'polypeptide(L)'
;MPTASHLRVKSVIMTFGEKFTYSEEDIMMKKFKGLLVLAMSLVVLAGCSTNNTGTDTTTDTTSAVETAQAFEVSVTVFNEEEEVTQKTLTVEAETNLMTALQDNFEIIEDNGMITAIDGLEQDADEGFYWTYTINGEMVNTGANDTILEADDEIVMTYAKF
;
A
#
# COMPACT_ATOMS: atom_id res chain seq x y z
N MET A 1 -59.72 -29.60 -21.76
CA MET A 1 -59.23 -30.24 -20.52
C MET A 1 -58.17 -31.24 -20.96
N PRO A 2 -56.92 -31.25 -20.43
CA PRO A 2 -56.41 -30.93 -19.07
C PRO A 2 -55.78 -29.52 -19.00
N THR A 3 -55.70 -28.74 -17.91
CA THR A 3 -55.20 -28.87 -16.51
C THR A 3 -53.67 -28.92 -16.34
N ALA A 4 -53.14 -27.73 -16.02
CA ALA A 4 -52.18 -27.39 -14.97
C ALA A 4 -50.73 -27.95 -15.03
N SER A 5 -49.79 -27.02 -15.16
CA SER A 5 -48.87 -26.63 -14.06
C SER A 5 -47.49 -26.28 -14.59
N HIS A 6 -47.18 -25.00 -14.38
CA HIS A 6 -45.89 -24.37 -14.59
C HIS A 6 -44.89 -24.94 -13.58
N LEU A 7 -43.75 -25.48 -14.03
CA LEU A 7 -42.55 -25.57 -13.21
C LEU A 7 -41.33 -25.52 -14.14
N ARG A 8 -40.77 -24.31 -14.31
CA ARG A 8 -39.46 -24.13 -14.93
C ARG A 8 -38.41 -24.61 -13.91
N VAL A 9 -37.93 -25.83 -14.07
CA VAL A 9 -36.69 -26.28 -13.43
C VAL A 9 -35.56 -25.55 -14.13
N LYS A 10 -35.03 -24.49 -13.51
CA LYS A 10 -33.74 -23.94 -13.92
C LYS A 10 -32.68 -24.95 -13.49
N SER A 11 -32.13 -25.57 -14.52
CA SER A 11 -31.04 -26.52 -14.52
C SER A 11 -29.91 -26.10 -13.57
N VAL A 12 -29.66 -26.94 -12.56
CA VAL A 12 -28.33 -27.09 -11.98
C VAL A 12 -27.48 -27.76 -13.05
N ILE A 13 -26.55 -27.02 -13.62
CA ILE A 13 -25.41 -27.56 -14.34
C ILE A 13 -24.17 -26.88 -13.74
N MET A 14 -23.62 -27.52 -12.71
CA MET A 14 -22.21 -27.35 -12.38
C MET A 14 -21.42 -27.93 -13.55
N THR A 15 -20.86 -27.04 -14.38
CA THR A 15 -19.85 -27.43 -15.36
C THR A 15 -18.50 -27.00 -14.84
N PHE A 16 -17.82 -28.00 -14.28
CA PHE A 16 -16.40 -28.10 -14.07
C PHE A 16 -15.63 -27.87 -15.39
N GLY A 17 -14.64 -26.97 -15.34
CA GLY A 17 -13.83 -26.47 -16.46
C GLY A 17 -13.70 -24.96 -16.27
N GLU A 18 -12.54 -24.37 -16.08
CA GLU A 18 -11.32 -24.53 -16.86
C GLU A 18 -10.13 -23.96 -16.08
N LYS A 19 -8.94 -24.48 -16.37
CA LYS A 19 -7.66 -24.09 -15.81
C LYS A 19 -7.40 -22.59 -16.10
N PHE A 20 -7.13 -21.79 -15.08
CA PHE A 20 -6.41 -20.53 -15.27
C PHE A 20 -4.92 -20.78 -15.05
N THR A 21 -4.27 -21.21 -16.13
CA THR A 21 -2.83 -21.08 -16.30
C THR A 21 -2.48 -19.62 -16.56
N TYR A 22 -1.45 -19.14 -15.87
CA TYR A 22 -0.71 -17.91 -16.15
C TYR A 22 -0.45 -17.72 -17.66
N SER A 23 -0.61 -16.49 -18.15
CA SER A 23 -0.19 -16.07 -19.50
C SER A 23 0.64 -14.80 -19.40
N GLU A 24 1.95 -14.97 -19.46
CA GLU A 24 2.90 -13.96 -19.91
C GLU A 24 2.68 -13.68 -21.41
N GLU A 25 2.95 -12.43 -21.81
CA GLU A 25 3.19 -11.92 -23.17
C GLU A 25 2.01 -11.89 -24.17
N ASP A 26 1.45 -10.69 -24.41
CA ASP A 26 1.44 -10.09 -25.77
C ASP A 26 0.97 -8.61 -25.79
N ILE A 27 1.96 -7.71 -25.86
CA ILE A 27 2.13 -6.62 -26.83
C ILE A 27 0.88 -5.83 -27.30
N MET A 28 0.82 -4.51 -27.00
CA MET A 28 0.67 -3.53 -28.10
C MET A 28 1.16 -2.11 -27.77
N MET A 29 2.21 -1.72 -28.48
CA MET A 29 2.69 -0.35 -28.73
C MET A 29 1.58 0.61 -29.19
N LYS A 30 1.40 1.72 -28.45
CA LYS A 30 0.73 2.97 -28.86
C LYS A 30 1.21 4.04 -27.85
N LYS A 31 2.05 5.03 -28.15
CA LYS A 31 2.32 5.76 -29.40
C LYS A 31 3.77 6.26 -29.39
N PHE A 32 4.51 5.95 -30.44
CA PHE A 32 5.82 6.54 -30.72
C PHE A 32 5.63 7.92 -31.40
N LYS A 33 5.87 8.98 -30.64
CA LYS A 33 6.18 10.35 -31.10
C LYS A 33 7.16 10.89 -30.05
N GLY A 34 8.46 10.67 -30.19
CA GLY A 34 9.28 11.46 -31.09
C GLY A 34 9.67 12.76 -30.41
N LEU A 35 10.77 12.76 -29.65
CA LEU A 35 11.69 13.90 -29.63
C LEU A 35 13.08 13.48 -29.15
N LEU A 36 14.00 13.45 -30.11
CA LEU A 36 15.43 13.49 -29.95
C LEU A 36 15.83 14.88 -29.44
N VAL A 37 16.43 14.99 -28.24
CA VAL A 37 17.34 16.09 -27.92
C VAL A 37 18.53 15.56 -27.12
N LEU A 38 19.67 15.70 -27.78
CA LEU A 38 21.06 15.57 -27.39
C LEU A 38 21.48 16.71 -26.44
N ALA A 39 22.25 16.41 -25.38
CA ALA A 39 23.37 17.21 -24.80
C ALA A 39 23.62 16.68 -23.37
N MET A 40 24.68 15.93 -23.07
CA MET A 40 26.08 16.37 -22.91
C MET A 40 26.22 17.63 -22.06
N SER A 41 26.52 17.46 -20.77
CA SER A 41 27.63 18.15 -20.10
C SER A 41 27.85 17.61 -18.69
N LEU A 42 29.02 16.98 -18.50
CA LEU A 42 29.70 16.86 -17.23
C LEU A 42 30.09 18.27 -16.77
N VAL A 43 29.68 18.65 -15.56
CA VAL A 43 30.35 19.69 -14.79
C VAL A 43 30.63 19.12 -13.41
N VAL A 44 31.85 18.64 -13.23
CA VAL A 44 32.48 18.52 -11.92
C VAL A 44 33.16 19.86 -11.65
N LEU A 45 32.65 20.62 -10.68
CA LEU A 45 33.44 21.67 -10.03
C LEU A 45 33.62 21.29 -8.57
N ALA A 46 34.85 20.92 -8.24
CA ALA A 46 35.37 20.92 -6.89
C ALA A 46 35.38 22.36 -6.35
N GLY A 47 34.74 22.57 -5.21
CA GLY A 47 34.77 23.81 -4.45
C GLY A 47 35.34 23.57 -3.05
N CYS A 48 36.60 23.15 -2.95
CA CYS A 48 37.34 23.25 -1.69
C CYS A 48 37.81 24.71 -1.54
N SER A 49 37.11 25.50 -0.74
CA SER A 49 37.65 26.76 -0.22
C SER A 49 38.45 26.46 1.04
N THR A 50 39.73 26.82 1.02
CA THR A 50 40.66 26.64 2.12
C THR A 50 40.64 27.87 3.03
N ASN A 51 40.51 27.59 4.34
CA ASN A 51 41.10 28.30 5.48
C ASN A 51 40.55 29.67 5.94
N ASN A 52 39.89 29.70 7.11
CA ASN A 52 40.39 30.50 8.23
C ASN A 52 39.83 30.05 9.60
N THR A 53 40.75 29.95 10.57
CA THR A 53 40.54 29.69 11.99
C THR A 53 39.95 30.92 12.69
N GLY A 54 39.00 30.75 13.61
CA GLY A 54 38.55 31.81 14.53
C GLY A 54 37.21 31.60 15.24
N THR A 55 37.21 30.72 16.25
CA THR A 55 36.62 30.85 17.60
C THR A 55 35.23 31.51 17.80
N ASP A 56 34.28 30.65 18.24
CA ASP A 56 33.16 30.83 19.19
C ASP A 56 32.14 31.98 19.04
N THR A 57 30.89 31.61 18.73
CA THR A 57 29.74 31.74 19.66
C THR A 57 28.51 31.03 19.08
N THR A 58 28.01 30.09 19.86
CA THR A 58 26.73 29.37 19.81
C THR A 58 25.58 30.13 19.17
N THR A 59 25.04 29.57 18.10
CA THR A 59 23.60 29.33 17.91
C THR A 59 23.51 28.11 17.01
N ASP A 60 23.40 26.95 17.64
CA ASP A 60 23.03 25.70 16.98
C ASP A 60 21.62 25.85 16.41
N THR A 61 21.54 26.39 15.20
CA THR A 61 20.55 25.92 14.24
C THR A 61 21.32 24.96 13.33
N THR A 62 21.63 23.80 13.90
CA THR A 62 21.78 22.60 13.09
C THR A 62 20.41 22.40 12.45
N SER A 63 20.21 22.95 11.25
CA SER A 63 19.38 22.27 10.27
C SER A 63 20.05 20.94 10.06
N ALA A 64 19.67 19.96 10.90
CA ALA A 64 19.87 18.58 10.57
C ALA A 64 19.20 18.45 9.21
N VAL A 65 20.02 18.24 8.18
CA VAL A 65 19.56 17.48 7.04
C VAL A 65 19.23 16.14 7.67
N GLU A 66 17.97 16.00 8.10
CA GLU A 66 17.43 14.73 8.54
C GLU A 66 17.61 13.83 7.34
N THR A 67 18.66 13.00 7.42
CA THR A 67 18.77 11.88 6.52
C THR A 67 17.57 11.06 6.89
N ALA A 68 16.52 11.11 6.04
CA ALA A 68 15.33 10.29 6.20
C ALA A 68 15.82 8.86 6.39
N GLN A 69 15.75 8.39 7.64
CA GLN A 69 16.14 7.03 7.97
C GLN A 69 14.95 6.18 7.56
N ALA A 70 15.08 5.55 6.40
CA ALA A 70 14.11 4.56 5.96
C ALA A 70 14.36 3.23 6.69
N PHE A 71 13.29 2.56 7.06
CA PHE A 71 13.30 1.24 7.66
C PHE A 71 12.28 0.32 6.98
N GLU A 72 12.33 -0.97 7.28
CA GLU A 72 11.40 -1.95 6.75
C GLU A 72 10.28 -2.24 7.76
N VAL A 73 9.07 -2.43 7.25
CA VAL A 73 7.91 -2.97 7.99
C VAL A 73 7.26 -4.06 7.14
N SER A 74 6.53 -4.98 7.78
CA SER A 74 5.75 -5.99 7.06
C SER A 74 4.26 -5.72 7.19
N VAL A 75 3.53 -5.83 6.09
CA VAL A 75 2.08 -5.70 6.05
C VAL A 75 1.50 -6.97 5.47
N THR A 76 0.64 -7.64 6.24
CA THR A 76 -0.11 -8.82 5.79
C THR A 76 -1.60 -8.49 5.80
N VAL A 77 -2.31 -8.79 4.72
CA VAL A 77 -3.74 -8.54 4.56
C VAL A 77 -4.49 -9.86 4.56
N PHE A 78 -5.47 -9.97 5.45
CA PHE A 78 -6.37 -11.11 5.55
C PHE A 78 -7.80 -10.72 5.17
N ASN A 79 -8.45 -11.61 4.44
CA ASN A 79 -9.90 -11.67 4.31
C ASN A 79 -10.38 -12.79 5.23
N GLU A 80 -10.95 -12.40 6.36
CA GLU A 80 -11.25 -13.29 7.48
C GLU A 80 -10.00 -14.06 7.95
N GLU A 81 -9.93 -15.36 7.66
CA GLU A 81 -8.80 -16.24 8.01
C GLU A 81 -7.87 -16.52 6.82
N GLU A 82 -8.20 -16.04 5.61
CA GLU A 82 -7.43 -16.26 4.39
C GLU A 82 -6.45 -15.11 4.14
N GLU A 83 -5.16 -15.43 4.04
CA GLU A 83 -4.13 -14.46 3.64
C GLU A 83 -4.31 -14.09 2.16
N VAL A 84 -4.57 -12.82 1.89
CA VAL A 84 -4.74 -12.27 0.54
C VAL A 84 -3.40 -11.81 -0.03
N THR A 85 -2.59 -11.13 0.78
CA THR A 85 -1.29 -10.63 0.36
C THR A 85 -0.38 -10.33 1.55
N GLN A 86 0.92 -10.41 1.31
CA GLN A 86 1.96 -9.97 2.24
C GLN A 86 2.99 -9.15 1.47
N LYS A 87 3.38 -7.99 2.02
CA LYS A 87 4.41 -7.12 1.45
C LYS A 87 5.33 -6.60 2.55
N THR A 88 6.61 -6.48 2.25
CA THR A 88 7.56 -5.68 3.03
C THR A 88 7.65 -4.30 2.41
N LEU A 89 7.45 -3.26 3.22
CA LEU A 89 7.46 -1.86 2.79
C LEU A 89 8.71 -1.19 3.33
N THR A 90 9.39 -0.39 2.50
CA THR A 90 10.42 0.54 2.97
C THR A 90 9.77 1.89 3.24
N VAL A 91 9.81 2.32 4.49
CA VAL A 91 9.06 3.47 5.01
C VAL A 91 10.02 4.49 5.61
N GLU A 92 9.80 5.78 5.35
CA GLU A 92 10.60 6.85 5.96
C GLU A 92 10.21 7.07 7.43
N ALA A 93 11.14 7.53 8.25
CA ALA A 93 10.88 7.92 9.63
C ALA A 93 9.68 8.90 9.75
N GLU A 94 8.93 8.77 10.85
CA GLU A 94 7.74 9.57 11.15
C GLU A 94 6.56 9.40 10.18
N THR A 95 6.60 8.41 9.28
CA THR A 95 5.47 8.08 8.41
C THR A 95 4.37 7.35 9.20
N ASN A 96 3.11 7.74 8.99
CA ASN A 96 1.97 7.04 9.58
C ASN A 96 1.51 5.84 8.73
N LEU A 97 0.79 4.92 9.37
CA LEU A 97 0.31 3.69 8.73
C LEU A 97 -0.56 3.98 7.49
N MET A 98 -1.49 4.94 7.55
CA MET A 98 -2.35 5.26 6.40
C MET A 98 -1.53 5.67 5.16
N THR A 99 -0.52 6.51 5.35
CA THR A 99 0.36 6.97 4.27
C THR A 99 1.15 5.80 3.69
N ALA A 100 1.76 4.98 4.55
CA ALA A 100 2.51 3.80 4.11
C ALA A 100 1.62 2.81 3.32
N LEU A 101 0.35 2.66 3.71
CA LEU A 101 -0.61 1.83 2.98
C LEU A 101 -0.97 2.44 1.62
N GLN A 102 -1.31 3.74 1.58
CA GLN A 102 -1.68 4.44 0.33
C GLN A 102 -0.56 4.44 -0.72
N ASP A 103 0.70 4.47 -0.28
CA ASP A 103 1.86 4.44 -1.18
C ASP A 103 2.10 3.06 -1.83
N ASN A 104 1.55 1.98 -1.24
CA ASN A 104 1.88 0.60 -1.60
C ASN A 104 0.68 -0.29 -1.96
N PHE A 105 -0.54 0.18 -1.69
CA PHE A 105 -1.81 -0.50 -1.92
C PHE A 105 -2.84 0.48 -2.48
N GLU A 106 -3.84 -0.03 -3.19
CA GLU A 106 -5.00 0.78 -3.59
C GLU A 106 -5.95 0.91 -2.40
N ILE A 107 -5.79 2.00 -1.63
CA ILE A 107 -6.62 2.29 -0.46
C ILE A 107 -7.76 3.24 -0.82
N ILE A 108 -8.97 2.90 -0.38
CA ILE A 108 -10.09 3.85 -0.29
C ILE A 108 -10.34 4.11 1.19
N GLU A 109 -10.40 5.39 1.56
CA GLU A 109 -10.76 5.81 2.91
C GLU A 109 -12.01 6.71 2.93
N ASP A 110 -12.73 6.67 4.05
CA ASP A 110 -13.79 7.62 4.39
C ASP A 110 -13.60 8.09 5.83
N ASN A 111 -13.41 9.40 6.02
CA ASN A 111 -13.17 10.03 7.33
C ASN A 111 -12.07 9.34 8.17
N GLY A 112 -10.98 8.93 7.51
CA GLY A 112 -9.84 8.28 8.15
C GLY A 112 -10.04 6.79 8.49
N MET A 113 -11.17 6.20 8.09
CA MET A 113 -11.41 4.76 8.13
C MET A 113 -11.12 4.16 6.76
N ILE A 114 -10.38 3.04 6.73
CA ILE A 114 -10.14 2.29 5.50
C ILE A 114 -11.42 1.54 5.14
N THR A 115 -11.93 1.77 3.92
CA THR A 115 -13.13 1.13 3.39
C THR A 115 -12.83 0.17 2.25
N ALA A 116 -11.64 0.23 1.65
CA ALA A 116 -11.18 -0.79 0.72
C ALA A 116 -9.64 -0.89 0.68
N ILE A 117 -9.15 -2.10 0.41
CA ILE A 117 -7.73 -2.40 0.15
C ILE A 117 -7.64 -3.25 -1.11
N ASP A 118 -6.89 -2.80 -2.13
CA ASP A 118 -6.68 -3.52 -3.40
C ASP A 118 -8.01 -3.98 -4.06
N GLY A 119 -9.04 -3.13 -3.98
CA GLY A 119 -10.37 -3.37 -4.53
C GLY A 119 -11.29 -4.26 -3.67
N LEU A 120 -10.83 -4.77 -2.52
CA LEU A 120 -11.68 -5.46 -1.56
C LEU A 120 -12.42 -4.44 -0.69
N GLU A 121 -13.65 -4.12 -1.10
CA GLU A 121 -14.53 -3.17 -0.43
C GLU A 121 -15.17 -3.75 0.84
N GLN A 122 -15.34 -2.89 1.82
CA GLN A 122 -16.00 -3.19 3.09
C GLN A 122 -17.51 -3.26 2.94
N ASP A 123 -18.13 -4.28 3.55
CA ASP A 123 -19.58 -4.39 3.69
C ASP A 123 -20.04 -4.08 5.13
N ALA A 124 -20.29 -2.79 5.39
CA ALA A 124 -20.77 -2.32 6.69
C ALA A 124 -22.20 -2.81 7.02
N ASP A 125 -23.05 -3.03 6.00
CA ASP A 125 -24.43 -3.49 6.18
C ASP A 125 -24.46 -4.94 6.70
N GLU A 126 -23.49 -5.75 6.28
CA GLU A 126 -23.27 -7.10 6.79
C GLU A 126 -22.38 -7.14 8.04
N GLY A 127 -21.88 -6.00 8.51
CA GLY A 127 -21.07 -5.89 9.72
C GLY A 127 -19.61 -6.30 9.54
N PHE A 128 -19.11 -6.29 8.32
CA PHE A 128 -17.69 -6.48 8.03
C PHE A 128 -16.95 -5.15 8.05
N TYR A 129 -15.76 -5.16 8.64
CA TYR A 129 -14.92 -3.97 8.81
C TYR A 129 -13.45 -4.31 8.61
N TRP A 130 -12.69 -3.32 8.16
CA TRP A 130 -11.24 -3.37 8.22
C TRP A 130 -10.75 -3.03 9.62
N THR A 131 -9.91 -3.90 10.17
CA THR A 131 -9.22 -3.70 11.44
C THR A 131 -7.73 -4.00 11.27
N TYR A 132 -6.94 -3.61 12.26
CA TYR A 132 -5.52 -3.91 12.22
C TYR A 132 -4.90 -4.15 13.59
N THR A 133 -3.81 -4.89 13.58
CA THR A 133 -2.91 -5.07 14.72
C THR A 133 -1.50 -4.70 14.31
N ILE A 134 -0.69 -4.35 15.31
CA ILE A 134 0.75 -4.11 15.15
C ILE A 134 1.46 -5.01 16.15
N ASN A 135 2.41 -5.81 15.68
CA ASN A 135 3.17 -6.76 16.48
C ASN A 135 2.27 -7.72 17.30
N GLY A 136 1.13 -8.09 16.72
CA GLY A 136 0.13 -8.96 17.34
C GLY A 136 -0.78 -8.29 18.39
N GLU A 137 -0.64 -6.99 18.62
CA GLU A 137 -1.44 -6.24 19.58
C GLU A 137 -2.48 -5.35 18.89
N MET A 138 -3.69 -5.29 19.46
CA MET A 138 -4.72 -4.37 18.98
C MET A 138 -4.35 -2.93 19.32
N VAL A 139 -4.48 -2.05 18.32
CA VAL A 139 -4.18 -0.62 18.44
C VAL A 139 -5.48 0.15 18.65
N ASN A 140 -5.45 1.15 19.54
CA ASN A 140 -6.63 1.98 19.84
C ASN A 140 -6.64 3.32 19.08
N THR A 141 -5.64 3.55 18.24
CA THR A 141 -5.55 4.70 17.33
C THR A 141 -6.03 4.29 15.94
N GLY A 142 -6.35 5.27 15.09
CA GLY A 142 -6.61 5.03 13.67
C GLY A 142 -5.32 5.06 12.85
N ALA A 143 -5.34 4.53 11.63
CA ALA A 143 -4.14 4.42 10.79
C ALA A 143 -3.48 5.77 10.46
N ASN A 144 -4.26 6.86 10.45
CA ASN A 144 -3.74 8.23 10.26
C ASN A 144 -2.93 8.74 11.47
N ASP A 145 -3.22 8.23 12.67
CA ASP A 145 -2.59 8.65 13.93
C ASP A 145 -1.52 7.68 14.43
N THR A 146 -1.34 6.54 13.75
CA THR A 146 -0.34 5.54 14.10
C THR A 146 0.95 5.80 13.32
N ILE A 147 2.00 6.27 14.01
CA ILE A 147 3.36 6.37 13.46
C ILE A 147 4.00 4.99 13.47
N LEU A 148 4.63 4.60 12.36
CA LEU A 148 5.29 3.30 12.21
C LEU A 148 6.68 3.31 12.83
N GLU A 149 7.09 2.16 13.35
CA GLU A 149 8.42 1.88 13.87
C GLU A 149 9.12 0.79 13.03
N ALA A 150 10.45 0.73 13.17
CA ALA A 150 11.26 -0.25 12.46
C ALA A 150 10.86 -1.68 12.87
N ASP A 151 10.80 -2.56 11.87
CA ASP A 151 10.45 -3.97 12.02
C ASP A 151 9.00 -4.23 12.49
N ASP A 152 8.11 -3.23 12.40
CA ASP A 152 6.69 -3.44 12.71
C ASP A 152 6.06 -4.52 11.82
N GLU A 153 5.31 -5.41 12.46
CA GLU A 153 4.46 -6.41 11.83
C GLU A 153 3.00 -5.97 11.87
N ILE A 154 2.50 -5.46 10.75
CA ILE A 154 1.13 -4.98 10.62
C ILE A 154 0.27 -6.08 10.00
N VAL A 155 -0.83 -6.41 10.65
CA VAL A 155 -1.85 -7.32 10.10
C VAL A 155 -3.12 -6.54 9.89
N MET A 156 -3.53 -6.39 8.64
CA MET A 156 -4.83 -5.86 8.23
C MET A 156 -5.81 -7.02 8.11
N THR A 157 -6.98 -6.93 8.72
CA THR A 157 -8.00 -7.99 8.68
C THR A 157 -9.36 -7.42 8.32
N TYR A 158 -9.94 -7.92 7.24
CA TYR A 158 -11.34 -7.71 6.89
C TYR A 158 -12.19 -8.82 7.52
N ALA A 159 -12.96 -8.50 8.55
CA ALA A 159 -13.74 -9.50 9.28
C ALA A 159 -15.03 -8.92 9.86
N LYS A 160 -15.93 -9.83 10.23
CA LYS A 160 -17.22 -9.51 10.84
C LYS A 160 -17.10 -9.26 12.35
N PHE A 161 -17.77 -8.23 12.85
CA PHE A 161 -17.84 -7.89 14.28
C PHE A 161 -19.27 -7.90 14.84
#